data_AF-A0A923X0X6-F1
#
_entry.id   AF-A0A923X0X6-F1
#
_cell.length_a   1.000
_cell.length_b   1.000
_cell.length_c   1.000
_cell.angle_alpha   90.00
_cell.angle_beta   90.00
_cell.angle_gamma   90.00
#
_symmetry.space_group_name_H-M   'P 1'
#
loop_
_entity.id
_entity.type
_entity.pdbx_description
1 polymer ?
#
loop_
_entity_poly.entity_id
_entity_poly.type
_entity_poly.pdbx_seq_one_letter_code
_entity_poly.pdbx_strand_id
1 'polypeptide(L)'
;MAPVTMSAPFTVNTTDTDAQHFAVFNVALKLAPMDEAHWANWSGASAGGHGGSGEAPGPIELASYAKYRSAIVEVASGMSMETLSTQVGKESLKKQLLDRFAEIAEVDEAEAKSSPENPATVGIEPPYHVDEVFFTDFALQ
;
A
#
# COMPACT_ATOMS: atom_id res chain seq x y z
N MET A 1 9.61 -11.77 4.37
CA MET A 1 9.84 -10.82 5.49
C MET A 1 8.68 -10.93 6.48
N ALA A 2 8.86 -10.47 7.73
CA ALA A 2 7.74 -10.35 8.66
C ALA A 2 6.79 -9.22 8.21
N PRO A 3 5.47 -9.32 8.43
CA PRO A 3 4.54 -8.25 8.11
C PRO A 3 4.86 -6.97 8.90
N VAL A 4 4.69 -5.82 8.25
CA VAL A 4 4.79 -4.49 8.88
C VAL A 4 3.38 -3.98 9.15
N THR A 5 3.09 -3.67 10.42
CA THR A 5 1.80 -3.12 10.82
C THR A 5 1.72 -1.64 10.51
N MET A 6 0.60 -1.20 9.93
CA MET A 6 0.36 0.21 9.66
C MET A 6 0.16 1.00 10.95
N SER A 7 0.56 2.27 10.93
CA SER A 7 0.49 3.15 12.10
C SER A 7 -0.96 3.53 12.43
N ALA A 8 -1.57 2.85 13.40
CA ALA A 8 -2.94 3.07 13.90
C ALA A 8 -4.08 2.36 13.13
N PRO A 9 -5.16 1.99 13.84
CA PRO A 9 -6.35 1.38 13.24
C PRO A 9 -7.06 2.30 12.26
N PHE A 10 -7.77 1.68 11.33
CA PHE A 10 -8.68 2.32 10.40
C PHE A 10 -10.08 2.28 10.95
N THR A 11 -10.79 3.41 10.87
CA THR A 11 -12.23 3.51 11.09
C THR A 11 -12.85 4.04 9.82
N VAL A 12 -13.66 3.24 9.14
CA VAL A 12 -14.23 3.58 7.82
C VAL A 12 -15.74 3.38 7.84
N ASN A 13 -16.47 4.36 7.30
CA ASN A 13 -17.91 4.20 7.06
C ASN A 13 -18.12 3.21 5.92
N THR A 14 -19.09 2.31 6.05
CA THR A 14 -19.48 1.39 4.98
C THR A 14 -20.47 2.05 4.03
N THR A 15 -20.80 1.39 2.91
CA THR A 15 -21.78 1.90 1.94
C THR A 15 -23.23 1.83 2.42
N ASP A 16 -23.48 1.33 3.62
CA ASP A 16 -24.83 1.14 4.13
C ASP A 16 -25.51 2.51 4.37
N THR A 17 -26.74 2.65 3.85
CA THR A 17 -27.47 3.93 3.86
C THR A 17 -28.13 4.24 5.20
N ASP A 18 -28.19 3.27 6.10
CA ASP A 18 -28.78 3.40 7.43
C ASP A 18 -27.69 3.60 8.50
N ALA A 19 -28.00 4.50 9.45
CA ALA A 19 -27.16 5.09 10.50
C ALA A 19 -25.79 4.45 10.82
N GLN A 20 -24.72 5.26 10.66
CA GLN A 20 -23.39 5.13 11.28
C GLN A 20 -22.82 3.71 11.43
N HIS A 21 -22.93 2.89 10.39
CA HIS A 21 -22.19 1.64 10.37
C HIS A 21 -20.74 1.88 9.94
N PHE A 22 -19.80 1.42 10.75
CA PHE A 22 -18.38 1.56 10.45
C PHE A 22 -17.60 0.28 10.77
N ALA A 23 -16.59 0.02 9.95
CA ALA A 23 -15.61 -1.01 10.20
C ALA A 23 -14.40 -0.40 10.93
N VAL A 24 -13.98 -1.04 12.02
CA VAL A 24 -12.72 -0.75 12.71
C VAL A 24 -11.77 -1.92 12.52
N PHE A 25 -10.58 -1.69 11.97
CA PHE A 25 -9.60 -2.76 11.78
C PHE A 25 -8.16 -2.25 11.72
N ASN A 26 -7.23 -3.11 12.07
CA ASN A 26 -5.79 -2.91 11.86
C ASN A 26 -5.37 -3.59 10.55
N VAL A 27 -4.38 -3.00 9.87
CA VAL A 27 -3.79 -3.55 8.65
C VAL A 27 -2.31 -3.84 8.87
N ALA A 28 -1.87 -5.02 8.46
CA ALA A 28 -0.45 -5.34 8.33
C ALA A 28 -0.15 -5.77 6.89
N LEU A 29 1.00 -5.35 6.39
CA LEU A 29 1.44 -5.57 5.01
C LEU A 29 2.68 -6.46 5.04
N LYS A 30 2.65 -7.58 4.32
CA LYS A 30 3.86 -8.34 4.02
C LYS A 30 4.45 -7.81 2.72
N LEU A 31 5.71 -7.45 2.81
CA LEU A 31 6.48 -6.87 1.73
C LEU A 31 7.37 -7.94 1.10
N ALA A 32 7.40 -7.97 -0.23
CA ALA A 32 8.31 -8.80 -1.01
C ALA A 32 9.22 -7.92 -1.87
N PRO A 33 10.50 -8.28 -2.03
CA PRO A 33 11.41 -7.51 -2.85
C PRO A 33 10.90 -7.45 -4.29
N MET A 34 10.91 -6.24 -4.84
CA MET A 34 10.68 -5.96 -6.24
C MET A 34 11.89 -6.49 -7.04
N ASP A 35 11.65 -6.94 -8.27
CA ASP A 35 12.74 -7.41 -9.11
C ASP A 35 13.69 -6.27 -9.51
N GLU A 36 14.91 -6.64 -9.90
CA GLU A 36 15.99 -5.70 -10.22
C GLU A 36 15.65 -4.81 -11.43
N ALA A 37 14.84 -5.29 -12.39
CA ALA A 37 14.47 -4.52 -13.58
C ALA A 37 13.50 -3.38 -13.24
N HIS A 38 12.52 -3.64 -12.37
CA HIS A 38 11.63 -2.61 -11.83
C HIS A 38 12.37 -1.65 -10.90
N TRP A 39 13.34 -2.13 -10.11
CA TRP A 39 14.16 -1.26 -9.26
C TRP A 39 15.10 -0.32 -10.06
N ALA A 40 15.71 -0.81 -11.14
CA ALA A 40 16.59 0.00 -11.99
C ALA A 40 15.86 1.19 -12.62
N ASN A 41 14.57 1.03 -12.90
CA ASN A 41 13.69 2.08 -13.40
C ASN A 41 13.46 3.21 -12.37
N TRP A 42 13.39 2.85 -11.09
CA TRP A 42 13.13 3.76 -9.98
C TRP A 42 14.37 4.57 -9.57
N SER A 43 15.52 3.91 -9.50
CA SER A 43 16.78 4.51 -9.03
C SER A 43 17.48 5.42 -10.04
N GLY A 44 16.96 5.52 -11.26
CA GLY A 44 17.63 6.22 -12.37
C GLY A 44 18.99 5.60 -12.72
N ALA A 45 19.27 4.38 -12.24
CA ALA A 45 20.50 3.65 -12.50
C ALA A 45 20.51 3.14 -13.95
N SER A 46 20.73 4.07 -14.88
CA SER A 46 21.38 3.72 -16.14
C SER A 46 22.67 2.98 -15.78
N ALA A 47 22.96 1.88 -16.48
CA ALA A 47 24.08 0.97 -16.24
C ALA A 47 25.49 1.58 -16.43
N GLY A 48 25.70 2.86 -16.15
CA GLY A 48 26.98 3.57 -16.21
C GLY A 48 27.09 4.51 -15.03
N GLY A 49 28.13 4.31 -14.21
CA GLY A 49 28.26 4.93 -12.89
C GLY A 49 28.24 6.46 -12.90
N HIS A 50 27.69 7.02 -11.83
CA HIS A 50 28.36 7.91 -10.87
C HIS A 50 27.34 8.30 -9.79
N GLY A 51 27.74 8.17 -8.52
CA GLY A 51 27.20 9.02 -7.45
C GLY A 51 26.14 8.40 -6.55
N GLY A 52 26.60 7.88 -5.40
CA GLY A 52 25.82 7.81 -4.17
C GLY A 52 25.13 6.49 -3.90
N SER A 53 25.68 5.73 -2.93
CA SER A 53 24.96 4.64 -2.26
C SER A 53 23.79 5.22 -1.48
N GLY A 54 22.65 5.45 -2.16
CA GLY A 54 21.38 5.57 -1.48
C GLY A 54 21.02 4.19 -0.94
N GLU A 55 21.10 3.99 0.37
CA GLU A 55 20.49 2.82 0.99
C GLU A 55 19.00 2.87 0.65
N ALA A 56 18.49 1.80 0.04
CA ALA A 56 17.07 1.65 -0.18
C ALA A 56 16.35 1.84 1.18
N PRO A 57 15.25 2.61 1.24
CA PRO A 57 14.61 2.90 2.51
C PRO A 57 14.22 1.65 3.28
N GLY A 58 14.01 1.78 4.58
CA GLY A 58 13.56 0.65 5.35
C GLY A 58 12.11 0.27 4.98
N PRO A 59 11.70 -1.01 5.13
CA PRO A 59 10.30 -1.44 5.05
C PRO A 59 9.35 -0.71 6.01
N ILE A 60 9.88 0.08 6.94
CA ILE A 60 9.15 0.89 7.92
C ILE A 60 8.44 2.08 7.26
N GLU A 61 8.97 2.66 6.18
CA GLU A 61 8.38 3.86 5.56
C GLU A 61 7.10 3.56 4.77
N LEU A 62 6.99 2.35 4.20
CA LEU A 62 5.80 1.87 3.48
C LEU A 62 4.56 1.77 4.38
N ALA A 63 4.74 1.41 5.66
CA ALA A 63 3.64 1.33 6.62
C ALA A 63 3.08 2.71 7.02
N SER A 64 3.83 3.78 6.75
CA SER A 64 3.40 5.18 6.88
C SER A 64 3.03 5.83 5.54
N TYR A 65 3.08 5.09 4.43
CA TYR A 65 2.89 5.69 3.11
C TYR A 65 1.46 6.19 2.91
N ALA A 66 1.33 7.49 2.66
CA ALA A 66 0.04 8.17 2.63
C ALA A 66 -0.89 7.64 1.53
N LYS A 67 -0.34 7.30 0.35
CA LYS A 67 -1.14 6.75 -0.76
C LYS A 67 -1.77 5.41 -0.40
N TYR A 68 -1.03 4.53 0.30
CA TYR A 68 -1.58 3.25 0.77
C TYR A 68 -2.65 3.42 1.85
N ARG A 69 -2.47 4.35 2.79
CA ARG A 69 -3.53 4.67 3.77
C ARG A 69 -4.81 5.15 3.09
N SER A 70 -4.68 6.05 2.12
CA SER A 70 -5.82 6.56 1.36
C SER A 70 -6.53 5.46 0.58
N ALA A 71 -5.78 4.57 -0.07
CA ALA A 71 -6.33 3.42 -0.78
C ALA A 71 -7.11 2.48 0.16
N ILE A 72 -6.63 2.26 1.39
CA ILE A 72 -7.35 1.44 2.38
C ILE A 72 -8.70 2.06 2.73
N VAL A 73 -8.74 3.36 2.99
CA VAL A 73 -9.98 4.07 3.29
C VAL A 73 -10.92 4.03 2.08
N GLU A 74 -10.42 4.32 0.88
CA GLU A 74 -11.18 4.32 -0.37
C GLU A 74 -11.85 2.97 -0.61
N VAL A 75 -11.07 1.89 -0.70
CA VAL A 75 -11.58 0.55 -1.02
C VAL A 75 -12.53 0.05 0.06
N ALA A 76 -12.17 0.19 1.35
CA ALA A 76 -12.99 -0.32 2.43
C ALA A 76 -14.31 0.46 2.58
N SER A 77 -14.31 1.77 2.28
CA SER A 77 -15.53 2.59 2.28
C SER A 77 -16.51 2.24 1.16
N GLY A 78 -16.03 1.58 0.11
CA GLY A 78 -16.83 1.07 -1.00
C GLY A 78 -17.53 -0.27 -0.72
N MET A 79 -17.39 -0.84 0.48
CA MET A 79 -17.98 -2.13 0.85
C MET A 79 -19.07 -1.99 1.92
N SER A 80 -20.10 -2.85 1.85
CA SER A 80 -21.16 -2.92 2.86
C SER A 80 -20.76 -3.76 4.07
N MET A 81 -21.41 -3.52 5.21
CA MET A 81 -21.32 -4.33 6.43
C MET A 81 -21.58 -5.80 6.17
N GLU A 82 -22.64 -6.10 5.40
CA GLU A 82 -22.98 -7.47 5.05
C GLU A 82 -21.80 -8.16 4.36
N THR A 83 -21.18 -7.49 3.39
CA THR A 83 -20.02 -8.01 2.69
C THR A 83 -18.85 -8.22 3.65
N LEU A 84 -18.48 -7.18 4.41
CA LEU A 84 -17.34 -7.19 5.34
C LEU A 84 -17.53 -8.16 6.53
N SER A 85 -18.77 -8.58 6.82
CA SER A 85 -19.06 -9.56 7.89
C SER A 85 -18.65 -10.98 7.50
N THR A 86 -18.51 -11.26 6.21
CA THR A 86 -18.21 -12.60 5.70
C THR A 86 -16.72 -12.79 5.44
N GLN A 87 -16.24 -14.05 5.53
CA GLN A 87 -14.87 -14.37 5.13
C GLN A 87 -14.63 -14.04 3.65
N VAL A 88 -15.58 -14.35 2.78
CA VAL A 88 -15.48 -14.08 1.33
C VAL A 88 -15.34 -12.58 1.05
N GLY A 89 -16.10 -11.74 1.75
CA GLY A 89 -15.99 -10.28 1.60
C GLY A 89 -14.67 -9.73 2.14
N LYS A 90 -14.15 -10.27 3.26
CA LYS A 90 -12.82 -9.89 3.75
C LYS A 90 -11.70 -10.28 2.78
N GLU A 91 -11.79 -11.45 2.15
CA GLU A 91 -10.84 -11.85 1.10
C GLU A 91 -10.99 -10.99 -0.17
N SER A 92 -12.21 -10.59 -0.52
CA SER A 92 -12.46 -9.63 -1.61
C SER A 92 -11.82 -8.27 -1.31
N LEU A 93 -11.94 -7.76 -0.07
CA LEU A 93 -11.28 -6.53 0.37
C LEU A 93 -9.76 -6.64 0.23
N LYS A 94 -9.15 -7.74 0.69
CA LYS A 94 -7.70 -7.97 0.52
C LYS A 94 -7.28 -7.90 -0.94
N LYS A 95 -8.01 -8.58 -1.82
CA LYS A 95 -7.71 -8.59 -3.25
C LYS A 95 -7.79 -7.20 -3.86
N GLN A 96 -8.86 -6.46 -3.60
CA GLN A 96 -9.02 -5.10 -4.12
C GLN A 96 -7.93 -4.14 -3.62
N LEU A 97 -7.47 -4.31 -2.36
CA LEU A 97 -6.34 -3.54 -1.85
C LEU A 97 -5.02 -3.89 -2.53
N LEU A 98 -4.76 -5.18 -2.77
CA LEU A 98 -3.56 -5.60 -3.51
C LEU A 98 -3.55 -5.02 -4.93
N ASP A 99 -4.68 -5.10 -5.64
CA ASP A 99 -4.82 -4.51 -6.97
C ASP A 99 -4.57 -2.99 -6.93
N ARG A 100 -5.14 -2.29 -5.93
CA ARG A 100 -4.96 -0.84 -5.76
C ARG A 100 -3.53 -0.43 -5.39
N PHE A 101 -2.84 -1.23 -4.57
CA PHE A 101 -1.44 -0.97 -4.23
C PHE A 101 -0.52 -1.20 -5.44
N ALA A 102 -0.82 -2.18 -6.29
CA ALA A 102 -0.09 -2.39 -7.54
C ALA A 102 -0.26 -1.19 -8.48
N GLU A 103 -1.48 -0.67 -8.65
CA GLU A 103 -1.72 0.54 -9.46
C GLU A 103 -0.95 1.76 -8.94
N ILE A 104 -0.91 1.96 -7.61
CA ILE A 104 -0.13 3.05 -7.00
C ILE A 104 1.35 2.90 -7.33
N ALA A 105 1.90 1.68 -7.21
CA ALA A 105 3.30 1.42 -7.53
C ALA A 105 3.61 1.68 -9.02
N GLU A 106 2.71 1.32 -9.94
CA GLU A 106 2.88 1.59 -11.38
C GLU A 106 2.86 3.09 -11.70
N VAL A 107 1.93 3.85 -11.10
CA VAL A 107 1.85 5.30 -11.28
C VAL A 107 3.12 5.97 -10.75
N ASP A 108 3.58 5.57 -9.57
CA ASP A 108 4.75 6.16 -8.92
C ASP A 108 6.03 5.84 -9.72
N GLU A 109 6.15 4.62 -10.27
CA GLU A 109 7.22 4.26 -11.20
C GLU A 109 7.19 5.12 -12.47
N ALA A 110 6.02 5.37 -13.05
CA ALA A 110 5.87 6.21 -14.22
C ALA A 110 6.25 7.67 -13.93
N GLU A 111 5.85 8.20 -12.78
CA GLU A 111 6.23 9.54 -12.32
C GLU A 111 7.75 9.65 -12.11
N ALA A 112 8.37 8.66 -11.45
CA ALA A 112 9.82 8.56 -11.27
C ALA A 112 10.60 8.67 -12.58
N LYS A 113 10.20 7.90 -13.60
CA LYS A 113 10.82 7.90 -14.94
C LYS A 113 10.69 9.25 -15.65
N SER A 114 9.58 9.95 -15.43
CA SER A 114 9.28 11.20 -16.14
C SER A 114 10.01 12.43 -15.58
N SER A 115 10.51 12.36 -14.34
CA SER A 115 11.13 13.50 -13.64
C SER A 115 12.45 13.10 -12.94
N PRO A 116 13.51 12.74 -13.70
CA PRO A 116 14.76 12.21 -13.16
C PRO A 116 15.58 13.23 -12.34
N GLU A 117 15.24 14.52 -12.39
CA GLU A 117 16.00 15.61 -11.77
C GLU A 117 15.64 15.86 -10.30
N ASN A 118 14.60 15.20 -9.77
CA ASN A 118 14.13 15.39 -8.39
C ASN A 118 13.70 14.07 -7.71
N PRO A 119 14.62 13.10 -7.55
CA PRO A 119 14.33 11.76 -7.01
C PRO A 119 13.93 11.75 -5.53
N ALA A 120 14.04 12.89 -4.83
CA ALA A 120 13.64 13.01 -3.42
C ALA A 120 12.13 13.30 -3.23
N THR A 121 11.45 13.80 -4.27
CA THR A 121 9.99 14.05 -4.25
C THR A 121 9.15 12.86 -4.67
N VAL A 122 9.74 11.94 -5.44
CA VAL A 122 9.17 10.63 -5.71
C VAL A 122 9.69 9.77 -4.56
N GLY A 123 8.86 9.64 -3.54
CA GLY A 123 9.22 9.12 -2.22
C GLY A 123 10.16 7.95 -2.37
N ILE A 124 11.30 8.03 -1.69
CA ILE A 124 12.30 6.99 -1.59
C ILE A 124 11.52 5.74 -1.14
N GLU A 125 11.07 4.92 -2.09
CA GLU A 125 10.39 3.67 -1.82
C GLU A 125 11.47 2.61 -1.93
N PRO A 126 11.59 1.74 -0.93
CA PRO A 126 12.49 0.63 -1.11
C PRO A 126 11.88 -0.32 -2.13
N PRO A 127 12.68 -1.18 -2.79
CA PRO A 127 12.23 -2.06 -3.85
C PRO A 127 11.36 -3.16 -3.24
N TYR A 128 10.16 -2.83 -2.79
CA TYR A 128 9.23 -3.77 -2.21
C TYR A 128 7.84 -3.47 -2.74
N HIS A 129 7.16 -4.51 -3.20
CA HIS A 129 5.73 -4.46 -3.44
C HIS A 129 5.01 -5.09 -2.25
N VAL A 130 3.73 -4.75 -2.10
CA VAL A 130 2.85 -5.43 -1.15
C VAL A 130 2.52 -6.81 -1.72
N ASP A 131 2.98 -7.85 -1.03
CA ASP A 131 2.76 -9.27 -1.39
C ASP A 131 1.44 -9.77 -0.78
N GLU A 132 1.21 -9.46 0.50
CA GLU A 132 0.00 -9.89 1.21
C GLU A 132 -0.50 -8.81 2.17
N VAL A 133 -1.84 -8.77 2.33
CA VAL A 133 -2.54 -7.91 3.28
C VAL A 133 -3.19 -8.75 4.38
N PHE A 134 -2.94 -8.36 5.63
CA PHE A 134 -3.52 -8.97 6.81
C PHE A 134 -4.39 -7.97 7.56
N PHE A 135 -5.54 -8.45 8.03
CA PHE A 135 -6.39 -7.70 8.95
C PHE A 135 -6.30 -8.29 10.35
N THR A 136 -6.11 -7.43 11.35
CA THR A 136 -6.24 -7.81 12.76
C THR A 136 -7.30 -6.91 13.42
N ASP A 137 -7.90 -7.40 14.51
CA ASP A 137 -8.89 -6.65 15.31
C ASP A 137 -10.07 -6.11 14.49
N PHE A 138 -10.53 -6.88 13.51
CA PHE A 138 -11.60 -6.47 12.59
C PHE A 138 -12.97 -6.53 13.28
N ALA A 139 -13.52 -5.37 13.60
CA ALA A 139 -14.83 -5.18 14.21
C ALA A 139 -15.77 -4.38 13.27
N LEU A 140 -17.05 -4.75 13.30
CA LEU A 140 -18.13 -4.03 12.64
C LEU A 140 -19.00 -3.41 13.73
N GLN A 141 -19.33 -2.12 13.62
CA GLN A 141 -20.12 -1.37 14.60
C GLN A 141 -21.29 -0.66 13.92
#